data_AF-A0A949L191-F1
#
_entry.id   AF-A0A949L191-F1
#
_cell.length_a   1.000
_cell.length_b   1.000
_cell.length_c   1.000
_cell.angle_alpha   90.00
_cell.angle_beta   90.00
_cell.angle_gamma   90.00
#
_symmetry.space_group_name_H-M   'P 1'
#
loop_
_entity.id
_entity.type
_entity.pdbx_description
1 polymer ?
#
loop_
_entity_poly.entity_id
_entity_poly.type
_entity_poly.pdbx_seq_one_letter_code
_entity_poly.pdbx_strand_id
1 'polypeptide(L)' 'MPGSAFHRESGKACHEFGYTQAQVAAALGLHYSTVSKIIQKFR' A
#
# COMPACT_ATOMS: atom_id res chain seq x y z
N MET A 1 13.22 -11.55 1.41
CA MET A 1 12.19 -11.02 0.50
C MET A 1 10.90 -10.80 1.30
N PRO A 2 10.50 -9.57 1.66
CA PRO A 2 9.30 -9.32 2.47
C PRO A 2 8.05 -9.35 1.57
N GLY A 3 7.57 -10.55 1.25
CA GLY A 3 6.61 -10.76 0.14
C GLY A 3 5.12 -10.75 0.50
N SER A 4 4.71 -10.67 1.76
CA SER A 4 3.29 -10.84 2.13
C SER A 4 2.80 -9.99 3.30
N ALA A 5 3.61 -9.79 4.34
CA ALA A 5 3.27 -8.90 5.45
C ALA A 5 3.16 -7.43 5.02
N PHE A 6 4.08 -7.00 4.15
CA PHE A 6 4.17 -5.61 3.67
C PHE A 6 2.93 -5.16 2.88
N HIS A 7 2.35 -6.07 2.09
CA HIS A 7 1.15 -5.78 1.30
C HIS A 7 -0.07 -5.60 2.21
N ARG A 8 -0.20 -6.40 3.27
CA ARG A 8 -1.27 -6.27 4.28
C ARG A 8 -1.21 -4.94 5.02
N GLU A 9 -0.02 -4.52 5.39
CA GLU A 9 0.19 -3.28 6.14
C GLU A 9 -0.11 -2.05 5.26
N SER A 10 0.31 -2.09 3.99
CA SER A 10 0.02 -1.02 3.02
C SER A 10 -1.48 -0.87 2.72
N GLY A 11 -2.19 -2.01 2.58
CA GLY A 11 -3.64 -2.02 2.38
C GLY A 11 -4.41 -1.48 3.59
N LYS A 12 -3.99 -1.86 4.80
CA LYS A 12 -4.52 -1.28 6.05
C LYS A 12 -4.20 0.21 6.18
N ALA A 13 -3.00 0.66 5.83
CA ALA A 13 -2.66 2.08 5.88
C ALA A 13 -3.59 2.94 4.99
N CYS A 14 -3.90 2.47 3.78
CA CYS A 14 -4.82 3.20 2.90
C CYS A 14 -6.28 3.16 3.39
N HIS A 15 -6.73 2.01 3.92
CA HIS A 15 -8.14 1.81 4.25
C HIS A 15 -8.51 2.21 5.69
N GLU A 16 -7.65 1.91 6.66
CA GLU A 16 -7.89 2.06 8.10
C GLU A 16 -7.47 3.46 8.61
N PHE A 17 -6.47 4.09 7.98
CA PHE A 17 -5.96 5.41 8.38
C PHE A 17 -6.30 6.54 7.40
N GLY A 18 -7.00 6.23 6.30
CA GLY A 18 -7.41 7.22 5.30
C GLY A 18 -6.25 7.84 4.50
N TYR A 19 -5.07 7.21 4.51
CA TYR A 19 -3.94 7.69 3.73
C TYR A 19 -4.20 7.54 2.23
N THR A 20 -3.79 8.56 1.48
CA THR A 20 -3.87 8.51 0.01
C THR A 20 -2.79 7.58 -0.55
N GLN A 21 -3.06 6.98 -1.72
CA GLN A 21 -2.11 6.09 -2.40
C GLN A 21 -0.74 6.77 -2.63
N ALA A 22 -0.74 8.09 -2.85
CA ALA A 22 0.47 8.89 -3.01
C ALA A 22 1.29 9.00 -1.72
N GLN A 23 0.62 9.21 -0.58
CA GLN A 23 1.29 9.24 0.73
C GLN A 23 1.88 7.88 1.09
N VAL A 24 1.15 6.79 0.81
CA VAL A 24 1.65 5.43 1.06
C VAL A 24 2.79 5.07 0.11
N ALA A 25 2.71 5.49 -1.17
CA ALA A 25 3.82 5.36 -2.11
C ALA A 25 5.08 6.10 -1.64
N ALA A 26 4.93 7.35 -1.19
CA ALA A 26 6.04 8.16 -0.69
C ALA A 26 6.63 7.60 0.62
N ALA A 27 5.78 7.20 1.58
CA ALA A 27 6.22 6.67 2.87
C ALA A 27 6.93 5.33 2.76
N LEU A 28 6.53 4.48 1.80
CA LEU A 28 7.11 3.17 1.58
C LEU A 28 8.24 3.19 0.54
N GLY A 29 8.51 4.34 -0.09
CA GLY A 29 9.44 4.45 -1.22
C GLY A 29 9.02 3.60 -2.42
N LEU A 30 7.73 3.29 -2.55
CA LEU A 30 7.18 2.44 -3.59
C LEU A 30 6.64 3.27 -4.75
N HIS A 31 6.76 2.72 -5.96
CA HIS A 31 6.11 3.30 -7.12
C HIS A 31 4.58 3.20 -7.00
N TYR A 32 3.87 4.23 -7.47
CA TYR A 32 2.40 4.29 -7.44
C TYR A 32 1.74 3.02 -8.00
N SER A 33 2.30 2.45 -9.06
CA SER A 33 1.82 1.21 -9.68
C SER A 33 1.84 0.01 -8.74
N THR A 34 2.81 -0.07 -7.83
CA THR A 34 2.91 -1.12 -6.82
C THR A 34 1.84 -0.94 -5.76
N VAL A 35 1.65 0.28 -5.26
CA VAL A 35 0.61 0.61 -4.28
C VAL A 35 -0.79 0.35 -4.85
N SER A 36 -1.04 0.74 -6.09
CA SER A 36 -2.28 0.49 -6.80
C SER A 36 -2.60 -1.01 -6.92
N LYS A 37 -1.61 -1.85 -7.27
CA LYS A 37 -1.76 -3.32 -7.32
C LYS A 37 -2.04 -3.92 -5.95
N ILE A 38 -1.40 -3.41 -4.89
CA ILE A 38 -1.63 -3.87 -3.52
C ILE A 38 -3.08 -3.56 -3.12
N ILE A 39 -3.53 -2.32 -3.31
CA ILE A 39 -4.88 -1.89 -2.94
C ILE A 39 -5.95 -2.65 -3.73
N GLN A 40 -5.75 -2.86 -5.04
CA GLN A 40 -6.66 -3.68 -5.84
C GLN A 40 -6.79 -5.12 -5.34
N LYS A 41 -5.75 -5.65 -4.69
CA LYS A 41 -5.74 -7.00 -4.13
C LYS A 41 -6.42 -7.09 -2.76
N PHE A 42 -6.67 -5.95 -2.11
CA PHE A 42 -7.38 -5.83 -0.83
C PHE A 42 -8.85 -5.44 -0.97
N ARG A 43 -9.29 -5.11 -2.19
CA ARG A 43 -10.70 -4.95 -2.54
C ARG A 43 -11.30 -6.29 -2.92
#